data_AF-A0A7C5CPA1-F1
#
_entry.id   AF-A0A7C5CPA1-F1
#
_cell.length_a   1.000
_cell.length_b   1.000
_cell.length_c   1.000
_cell.angle_alpha   90.00
_cell.angle_beta   90.00
_cell.angle_gamma   90.00
#
_symmetry.space_group_name_H-M   'P 1'
#
loop_
_entity.id
_entity.type
_entity.pdbx_description
1 polymer ?
#
loop_
_entity_poly.entity_id
_entity_poly.type
_entity_poly.pdbx_seq_one_letter_code
_entity_poly.pdbx_strand_id
1 'polypeptide(L)'
;MFNPPKPTPNPTIWEFNYKPERYIDTTWLETIPNGKLLEKLCKNKRDTSQLSHYLLSQLGFNGQFFFDFSDPIARVALSPPENLKKLVEYIGVTYQQHDIRRTITKDEVRALKDSIGEDIYQFGLQSAPKITKKPLTYFAFKDDVTLKQRILMTGVICLNNSFKYQ
;
A
#
# COMPACT_ATOMS: atom_id res chain seq x y z
N MET A 1 -45.17 10.56 7.88
CA MET A 1 -44.11 9.78 7.20
C MET A 1 -42.78 10.40 7.58
N PHE A 2 -42.02 9.73 8.44
CA PHE A 2 -40.62 10.09 8.70
C PHE A 2 -39.81 9.54 7.51
N ASN A 3 -39.37 10.41 6.61
CA ASN A 3 -38.36 10.00 5.62
C ASN A 3 -37.03 9.95 6.37
N PRO A 4 -36.39 8.79 6.53
CA PRO A 4 -35.05 8.75 7.10
C PRO A 4 -34.14 9.62 6.22
N PRO A 5 -33.22 10.40 6.83
CA PRO A 5 -32.23 11.13 6.05
C PRO A 5 -31.49 10.14 5.15
N LYS A 6 -31.39 10.46 3.85
CA LYS A 6 -30.54 9.68 2.95
C LYS A 6 -29.16 9.62 3.59
N PRO A 7 -28.55 8.42 3.76
CA PRO A 7 -27.22 8.33 4.36
C PRO A 7 -26.29 9.25 3.57
N THR A 8 -25.69 10.21 4.26
CA THR A 8 -24.64 11.03 3.67
C THR A 8 -23.52 10.09 3.22
N PRO A 9 -23.02 10.22 1.97
CA PRO A 9 -21.94 9.38 1.49
C PRO A 9 -20.75 9.53 2.45
N ASN A 10 -20.18 8.42 2.89
CA ASN A 10 -18.96 8.45 3.68
C ASN A 10 -17.89 9.18 2.85
N PRO A 11 -17.35 10.32 3.33
CA PRO A 11 -16.46 11.16 2.55
C PRO A 11 -15.21 10.41 2.08
N THR A 12 -14.70 9.47 2.87
CA THR A 12 -13.53 8.65 2.51
C THR A 12 -13.84 7.67 1.37
N ILE A 13 -15.03 7.07 1.37
CA ILE A 13 -15.48 6.19 0.27
C ILE A 13 -15.66 7.01 -1.01
N TRP A 14 -16.19 8.23 -0.88
CA TRP A 14 -16.34 9.13 -2.03
C TRP A 14 -14.97 9.55 -2.58
N GLU A 15 -14.03 9.93 -1.72
CA GLU A 15 -12.66 10.27 -2.14
C GLU A 15 -11.96 9.08 -2.80
N PHE A 16 -12.09 7.87 -2.26
CA PHE A 16 -11.54 6.66 -2.86
C PHE A 16 -12.01 6.48 -4.31
N ASN A 17 -13.30 6.64 -4.57
CA ASN A 17 -13.89 6.40 -5.89
C ASN A 17 -13.68 7.54 -6.90
N TYR A 18 -13.62 8.78 -6.41
CA TYR A 18 -13.73 9.96 -7.29
C TYR A 18 -12.51 10.87 -7.26
N LYS A 19 -11.51 10.62 -6.39
CA LYS A 19 -10.38 11.52 -6.17
C LYS A 19 -9.02 10.79 -6.25
N PRO A 20 -8.71 10.06 -7.35
CA PRO A 20 -7.43 9.35 -7.47
C PRO A 20 -6.22 10.29 -7.40
N GLU A 21 -6.37 11.58 -7.76
CA GLU A 21 -5.29 12.56 -7.65
C GLU A 21 -4.81 12.77 -6.20
N ARG A 22 -5.58 12.34 -5.19
CA ARG A 22 -5.22 12.47 -3.77
C ARG A 22 -4.33 11.33 -3.27
N TYR A 23 -4.33 10.18 -3.93
CA TYR A 23 -3.65 8.98 -3.43
C TYR A 23 -2.82 8.25 -4.49
N ILE A 24 -2.88 8.66 -5.77
CA ILE A 24 -2.07 8.07 -6.83
C ILE A 24 -0.58 8.27 -6.55
N ASP A 25 0.20 7.20 -6.68
CA ASP A 25 1.65 7.27 -6.57
C ASP A 25 2.26 7.90 -7.83
N THR A 26 3.31 8.70 -7.67
CA THR A 26 3.93 9.42 -8.81
C THR A 26 4.52 8.49 -9.85
N THR A 27 4.93 7.28 -9.47
CA THR A 27 5.45 6.27 -10.41
C THR A 27 4.38 5.83 -11.42
N TRP A 28 3.11 5.86 -11.04
CA TRP A 28 2.00 5.58 -11.97
C TRP A 28 1.80 6.72 -12.97
N LEU A 29 2.01 7.97 -12.55
CA LEU A 29 1.90 9.12 -13.45
C LEU A 29 2.95 9.09 -14.56
N GLU A 30 4.13 8.52 -14.31
CA GLU A 30 5.19 8.35 -15.33
C GLU A 30 4.75 7.43 -16.48
N THR A 31 3.77 6.56 -16.26
CA THR A 31 3.24 5.63 -17.27
C THR A 31 2.16 6.25 -18.16
N ILE A 32 1.67 7.45 -17.82
CA ILE A 32 0.55 8.13 -18.49
C ILE A 32 1.08 9.29 -19.34
N PRO A 33 0.46 9.59 -20.51
CA PRO A 33 0.80 10.78 -21.28
C PRO A 33 0.77 12.05 -20.42
N ASN A 34 1.80 12.88 -20.56
CA ASN A 34 1.99 14.13 -19.80
C ASN A 34 2.20 13.94 -18.28
N GLY A 35 2.74 12.80 -17.82
CA GLY A 35 2.98 12.50 -16.40
C GLY A 35 3.56 13.64 -15.55
N LYS A 36 4.62 14.32 -16.03
CA LYS A 36 5.23 15.46 -15.32
C LYS A 36 4.29 16.65 -15.09
N LEU A 37 3.36 16.89 -16.02
CA LEU A 37 2.33 17.92 -15.87
C LEU A 37 1.28 17.46 -14.85
N LEU A 38 0.82 16.21 -14.96
CA LEU A 38 -0.16 15.62 -14.05
C LEU A 38 0.36 15.63 -12.60
N GLU A 39 1.64 15.34 -12.38
CA GLU A 39 2.26 15.39 -11.06
C GLU A 39 2.16 16.79 -10.44
N LYS A 40 2.45 17.84 -11.22
CA LYS A 40 2.30 19.24 -10.78
C LYS A 40 0.86 19.58 -10.47
N LEU A 41 -0.09 19.06 -11.26
CA LEU A 41 -1.52 19.28 -11.05
C LEU A 41 -2.02 18.57 -9.79
N CYS A 42 -1.59 17.33 -9.51
CA CYS A 42 -1.94 16.60 -8.28
C CYS A 42 -1.44 17.31 -7.02
N LYS A 43 -0.29 17.98 -7.08
CA LYS A 43 0.24 18.80 -5.99
C LYS A 43 -0.59 20.06 -5.71
N ASN A 44 -1.38 20.52 -6.66
CA ASN A 44 -2.25 21.67 -6.51
C ASN A 44 -3.58 21.25 -5.86
N LYS A 45 -3.77 21.59 -4.59
CA LYS A 45 -4.93 21.19 -3.77
C LYS A 45 -6.28 21.82 -4.17
N ARG A 46 -6.39 22.40 -5.36
CA ARG A 46 -7.66 22.88 -5.88
C ARG A 46 -8.50 21.69 -6.32
N ASP A 47 -9.81 21.76 -6.07
CA ASP A 47 -10.73 20.72 -6.52
C ASP A 47 -10.74 20.68 -8.05
N THR A 48 -10.11 19.66 -8.62
CA THR A 48 -9.93 19.50 -10.06
C THR A 48 -10.69 18.26 -10.52
N SER A 49 -12.02 18.34 -10.50
CA SER A 49 -12.90 17.28 -11.01
C SER A 49 -12.50 16.77 -12.40
N GLN A 50 -11.98 17.65 -13.26
CA GLN A 50 -11.45 17.30 -14.58
C GLN A 50 -10.19 16.42 -14.51
N LEU A 51 -9.29 16.68 -13.56
CA LEU A 51 -8.08 15.87 -13.36
C LEU A 51 -8.46 14.47 -12.88
N SER A 52 -9.36 14.38 -11.88
CA SER A 52 -9.86 13.11 -11.38
C SER A 52 -10.46 12.27 -12.51
N HIS A 53 -11.33 12.87 -13.32
CA HIS A 53 -11.98 12.19 -14.44
C HIS A 53 -10.97 11.74 -15.50
N TYR A 54 -10.00 12.59 -15.84
CA TYR A 54 -8.93 12.25 -16.76
C TYR A 54 -8.10 11.06 -16.24
N LEU A 55 -7.67 11.09 -14.97
CA LEU A 55 -6.91 10.00 -14.36
C LEU A 55 -7.69 8.68 -14.35
N LEU A 56 -8.96 8.70 -13.94
CA LEU A 56 -9.82 7.52 -13.98
C LEU A 56 -9.96 6.95 -15.39
N SER A 57 -10.09 7.81 -16.41
CA SER A 57 -10.14 7.38 -17.81
C SER A 57 -8.82 6.77 -18.29
N GLN A 58 -7.68 7.39 -17.97
CA GLN A 58 -6.37 6.89 -18.40
C GLN A 58 -5.99 5.57 -17.73
N LEU A 59 -6.43 5.37 -16.48
CA LEU A 59 -6.18 4.15 -15.72
C LEU A 59 -7.21 3.04 -15.98
N GLY A 60 -8.26 3.31 -16.77
CA GLY A 60 -9.31 2.33 -17.06
C GLY A 60 -10.32 2.11 -15.93
N PHE A 61 -10.35 2.98 -14.91
CA PHE A 61 -11.28 2.91 -13.77
C PHE A 61 -12.55 3.76 -13.97
N ASN A 62 -12.72 4.44 -15.10
CA ASN A 62 -13.91 5.25 -15.33
C ASN A 62 -15.18 4.40 -15.31
N GLY A 63 -16.14 4.79 -14.46
CA GLY A 63 -17.39 4.03 -14.24
C GLY A 63 -17.24 2.78 -13.37
N GLN A 64 -16.02 2.47 -12.90
CA GLN A 64 -15.76 1.38 -11.95
C GLN A 64 -15.74 1.97 -10.55
N PHE A 65 -16.78 1.67 -9.77
CA PHE A 65 -16.90 2.15 -8.40
C PHE A 65 -17.04 0.99 -7.44
N PHE A 66 -16.42 1.13 -6.27
CA PHE A 66 -16.49 0.18 -5.18
C PHE A 66 -17.02 0.89 -3.93
N PHE A 67 -18.20 0.49 -3.47
CA PHE A 67 -18.86 1.09 -2.30
C PHE A 67 -19.04 0.12 -1.13
N ASP A 68 -18.78 -1.18 -1.33
CA ASP A 68 -18.94 -2.19 -0.30
C ASP A 68 -17.70 -2.31 0.60
N PHE A 69 -17.63 -1.48 1.62
CA PHE A 69 -16.59 -1.52 2.65
C PHE A 69 -17.08 -2.21 3.94
N SER A 70 -18.03 -3.14 3.83
CA SER A 70 -18.52 -3.92 4.97
C SER A 70 -17.43 -4.84 5.53
N ASP A 71 -16.58 -5.41 4.66
CA ASP A 71 -15.42 -6.22 5.05
C ASP A 71 -14.31 -5.34 5.70
N PRO A 72 -13.81 -5.71 6.90
CA PRO A 72 -12.63 -5.10 7.49
C PRO A 72 -11.40 -4.99 6.56
N ILE A 73 -11.16 -5.98 5.71
CA ILE A 73 -10.03 -5.98 4.75
C ILE A 73 -10.27 -4.91 3.68
N ALA A 74 -11.49 -4.79 3.15
CA ALA A 74 -11.84 -3.74 2.20
C ALA A 74 -11.56 -2.33 2.77
N ARG A 75 -11.86 -2.12 4.06
CA ARG A 75 -11.58 -0.85 4.75
C ARG A 75 -10.10 -0.48 4.82
N VAL A 76 -9.19 -1.44 4.68
CA VAL A 76 -7.74 -1.15 4.62
C VAL A 76 -7.45 -0.22 3.44
N ALA A 77 -8.11 -0.39 2.29
CA ALA A 77 -7.90 0.44 1.10
C ALA A 77 -8.30 1.92 1.29
N LEU A 78 -9.08 2.24 2.32
CA LEU A 78 -9.43 3.62 2.69
C LEU A 78 -8.36 4.30 3.55
N SER A 79 -7.31 3.58 3.93
CA SER A 79 -6.23 4.12 4.75
C SER A 79 -5.37 5.10 3.96
N PRO A 80 -4.77 6.11 4.62
CA PRO A 80 -3.78 6.98 3.99
C PRO A 80 -2.62 6.19 3.36
N PRO A 81 -2.04 6.66 2.25
CA PRO A 81 -0.95 5.96 1.54
C PRO A 81 0.24 5.58 2.43
N GLU A 82 0.60 6.43 3.38
CA GLU A 82 1.67 6.18 4.35
C GLU A 82 1.38 5.00 5.28
N ASN A 83 0.11 4.80 5.65
CA ASN A 83 -0.31 3.68 6.48
C ASN A 83 -0.33 2.39 5.67
N LEU A 84 -0.77 2.45 4.41
CA LEU A 84 -0.70 1.31 3.49
C LEU A 84 0.75 0.88 3.25
N LYS A 85 1.66 1.83 3.06
CA LYS A 85 3.08 1.55 2.89
C LYS A 85 3.68 0.86 4.12
N LYS A 86 3.42 1.41 5.32
CA LYS A 86 3.87 0.78 6.57
C LYS A 86 3.29 -0.62 6.73
N LEU A 87 2.00 -0.81 6.44
CA LEU A 87 1.35 -2.11 6.50
C LEU A 87 2.04 -3.12 5.57
N VAL A 88 2.33 -2.73 4.33
CA VAL A 88 3.10 -3.55 3.37
C VAL A 88 4.48 -3.91 3.93
N GLU A 89 5.21 -2.97 4.53
CA GLU A 89 6.51 -3.22 5.15
C GLU A 89 6.41 -4.21 6.31
N TYR A 90 5.42 -4.06 7.20
CA TYR A 90 5.18 -4.97 8.33
C TYR A 90 4.73 -6.37 7.89
N ILE A 91 3.92 -6.48 6.83
CA ILE A 91 3.58 -7.79 6.25
C ILE A 91 4.84 -8.42 5.66
N GLY A 92 5.59 -7.67 4.85
CA GLY A 92 6.80 -8.16 4.19
C GLY A 92 7.88 -8.64 5.16
N VAL A 93 8.16 -7.85 6.20
CA VAL A 93 9.16 -8.18 7.22
C VAL A 93 8.79 -9.45 7.99
N THR A 94 7.49 -9.73 8.12
CA THR A 94 6.99 -10.95 8.76
C THR A 94 7.38 -12.20 7.98
N TYR A 95 7.37 -12.13 6.64
CA TYR A 95 7.83 -13.22 5.77
C TYR A 95 9.36 -13.32 5.70
N GLN A 96 10.07 -12.21 5.83
CA GLN A 96 11.54 -12.14 5.71
C GLN A 96 12.27 -12.23 7.07
N GLN A 97 11.57 -12.59 8.15
CA GLN A 97 12.14 -12.63 9.51
C GLN A 97 13.38 -13.53 9.66
N HIS A 98 13.45 -14.61 8.87
CA HIS A 98 14.60 -15.52 8.89
C HIS A 98 15.87 -14.86 8.35
N ASP A 99 15.75 -14.11 7.26
CA ASP A 99 16.86 -13.38 6.65
C ASP A 99 17.37 -12.28 7.59
N ILE A 100 16.45 -11.57 8.26
CA ILE A 100 16.79 -10.52 9.24
C ILE A 100 17.55 -11.09 10.43
N ARG A 101 17.16 -12.27 10.92
CA ARG A 101 17.84 -12.94 12.05
C ARG A 101 19.23 -13.46 11.70
N ARG A 102 19.50 -13.73 10.42
CA ARG A 102 20.82 -14.17 9.95
C ARG A 102 21.82 -13.04 9.78
N THR A 103 21.36 -11.79 9.77
CA THR A 103 22.22 -10.61 9.77
C THR A 103 22.86 -10.45 11.15
N ILE A 104 24.16 -10.78 11.26
CA ILE A 104 24.87 -10.87 12.54
C ILE A 104 25.99 -9.85 12.69
N THR A 105 26.55 -9.32 11.60
CA THR A 105 27.63 -8.35 11.71
C THR A 105 27.07 -6.95 11.98
N LYS A 106 27.81 -6.15 12.74
CA LYS A 106 27.40 -4.80 13.12
C LYS A 106 27.16 -3.90 11.90
N ASP A 107 27.99 -4.05 10.87
CA ASP A 107 27.89 -3.23 9.65
C ASP A 107 26.68 -3.64 8.79
N GLU A 108 26.40 -4.94 8.66
CA GLU A 108 25.20 -5.39 7.96
C GLU A 108 23.93 -5.02 8.72
N VAL A 109 23.92 -5.11 10.06
CA VAL A 109 22.79 -4.67 10.90
C VAL A 109 22.54 -3.18 10.70
N ARG A 110 23.61 -2.37 10.69
CA ARG A 110 23.50 -0.93 10.46
C ARG A 110 22.96 -0.64 9.05
N ALA A 111 23.54 -1.24 8.01
CA ALA A 111 23.09 -1.08 6.64
C ALA A 111 21.63 -1.51 6.45
N LEU A 112 21.21 -2.59 7.13
CA LEU A 112 19.84 -3.05 7.11
C LEU A 112 18.89 -2.06 7.77
N LYS A 113 19.21 -1.57 8.97
CA LYS A 113 18.44 -0.53 9.68
C LYS A 113 18.35 0.77 8.87
N ASP A 114 19.44 1.20 8.25
CA ASP A 114 19.47 2.37 7.38
C ASP A 114 18.57 2.17 6.14
N SER A 115 18.43 0.93 5.68
CA SER A 115 17.62 0.57 4.51
C SER A 115 16.12 0.47 4.81
N ILE A 116 15.73 -0.27 5.87
CA ILE A 116 14.32 -0.59 6.17
C ILE A 116 13.73 0.20 7.34
N GLY A 117 14.55 0.92 8.09
CA GLY A 117 14.17 1.64 9.30
C GLY A 117 14.27 0.78 10.57
N GLU A 118 14.59 1.45 11.68
CA GLU A 118 14.74 0.80 13.00
C GLU A 118 13.45 0.10 13.44
N ASP A 119 12.29 0.74 13.27
CA ASP A 119 11.01 0.21 13.73
C ASP A 119 10.63 -1.10 13.02
N ILE A 120 10.86 -1.16 11.70
CA ILE A 120 10.60 -2.37 10.89
C ILE A 120 11.57 -3.48 11.30
N TYR A 121 12.85 -3.15 11.48
CA TYR A 121 13.85 -4.10 11.94
C TYR A 121 13.48 -4.70 13.31
N GLN A 122 13.16 -3.86 14.30
CA GLN A 122 12.80 -4.32 15.65
C GLN A 122 11.54 -5.18 15.63
N PHE A 123 10.53 -4.79 14.84
CA PHE A 123 9.34 -5.60 14.67
C PHE A 123 9.65 -6.98 14.07
N GLY A 124 10.47 -7.03 13.03
CA GLY A 124 10.90 -8.28 12.38
C GLY A 124 11.59 -9.25 13.34
N LEU A 125 12.38 -8.72 14.29
CA LEU A 125 13.05 -9.54 15.30
C LEU A 125 12.12 -10.00 16.43
N GLN A 126 11.29 -9.09 16.96
CA GLN A 126 10.60 -9.29 18.23
C GLN A 126 9.14 -9.71 18.09
N SER A 127 8.42 -9.15 17.11
CA SER A 127 6.96 -9.23 17.01
C SER A 127 6.50 -10.16 15.91
N ALA A 128 7.09 -10.09 14.71
CA ALA A 128 6.78 -10.97 13.58
C ALA A 128 6.76 -12.48 13.91
N PRO A 129 7.70 -13.03 14.72
CA PRO A 129 7.71 -14.44 15.10
C PRO A 129 6.52 -14.84 15.97
N LYS A 130 5.91 -13.89 16.68
CA LYS A 130 4.75 -14.13 17.56
C LYS A 130 3.44 -14.17 16.76
N ILE A 131 3.42 -13.50 15.60
CA ILE A 131 2.26 -13.43 14.70
C ILE A 131 2.16 -14.71 13.86
N THR A 132 3.30 -15.28 13.49
CA THR A 132 3.38 -16.43 12.58
C THR A 132 3.62 -17.72 13.35
N LYS A 133 2.53 -18.44 13.67
CA LYS A 133 2.63 -19.75 14.36
C LYS A 133 3.09 -20.89 13.45
N LYS A 134 3.05 -20.69 12.12
CA LYS A 134 3.47 -21.66 11.11
C LYS A 134 4.58 -21.05 10.25
N PRO A 135 5.52 -21.86 9.75
CA PRO A 135 6.47 -21.40 8.74
C PRO A 135 5.68 -20.84 7.56
N LEU A 136 5.93 -19.58 7.24
CA LEU A 136 5.34 -18.93 6.10
C LEU A 136 5.94 -19.50 4.82
N THR A 137 5.14 -19.57 3.76
CA THR A 137 5.62 -19.95 2.44
C THR A 137 6.75 -19.02 2.03
N TYR A 138 7.90 -19.59 1.70
CA TYR A 138 9.05 -18.83 1.24
C TYR A 138 8.82 -18.35 -0.19
N PHE A 139 9.04 -17.06 -0.42
CA PHE A 139 9.09 -16.49 -1.77
C PHE A 139 10.52 -16.63 -2.30
N ALA A 140 10.69 -17.37 -3.39
CA ALA A 140 11.97 -17.43 -4.08
C ALA A 140 12.22 -16.11 -4.81
N PHE A 141 13.32 -15.44 -4.45
CA PHE A 141 13.79 -14.24 -5.13
C PHE A 141 15.14 -14.52 -5.78
N LYS A 142 15.44 -13.78 -6.85
CA LYS A 142 16.77 -13.76 -7.43
C LYS A 142 17.76 -13.05 -6.49
N ASP A 143 19.03 -13.41 -6.57
CA ASP A 143 20.08 -12.89 -5.67
C ASP A 143 20.33 -11.39 -5.81
N ASP A 144 19.98 -10.79 -6.95
CA ASP A 144 20.10 -9.34 -7.21
C ASP A 144 19.02 -8.51 -6.51
N VAL A 145 17.99 -9.15 -5.93
CA VAL A 145 16.91 -8.45 -5.24
C VAL A 145 17.31 -8.19 -3.78
N THR A 146 17.46 -6.92 -3.43
CA THR A 146 17.79 -6.47 -2.07
C THR A 146 16.72 -6.90 -1.06
N LEU A 147 17.10 -7.11 0.20
CA LEU A 147 16.15 -7.48 1.26
C LEU A 147 14.98 -6.49 1.40
N LYS A 148 15.23 -5.19 1.23
CA LYS A 148 14.17 -4.16 1.22
C LYS A 148 13.16 -4.39 0.10
N GLN A 149 13.63 -4.67 -1.12
CA GLN A 149 12.74 -5.00 -2.24
C GLN A 149 11.96 -6.29 -1.97
N ARG A 150 12.61 -7.33 -1.42
CA ARG A 150 11.92 -8.58 -1.04
C ARG A 150 10.80 -8.33 -0.02
N ILE A 151 11.05 -7.50 1.00
CA ILE A 151 10.04 -7.07 1.98
C ILE A 151 8.86 -6.40 1.28
N LEU A 152 9.12 -5.37 0.48
CA LEU A 152 8.05 -4.62 -0.19
C LEU A 152 7.23 -5.50 -1.15
N MET A 153 7.90 -6.27 -2.00
CA MET A 153 7.24 -7.17 -2.96
C MET A 153 6.38 -8.21 -2.24
N THR A 154 6.93 -8.86 -1.20
CA THR A 154 6.19 -9.84 -0.42
C THR A 154 4.97 -9.22 0.24
N GLY A 155 5.14 -8.04 0.85
CA GLY A 155 4.05 -7.30 1.50
C GLY A 155 2.91 -6.98 0.54
N VAL A 156 3.22 -6.45 -0.65
CA VAL A 156 2.23 -6.14 -1.68
C VAL A 156 1.52 -7.40 -2.18
N ILE A 157 2.26 -8.48 -2.45
CA ILE A 157 1.66 -9.75 -2.93
C ILE A 157 0.68 -10.29 -1.89
N CYS A 158 1.08 -10.33 -0.62
CA CYS A 158 0.24 -10.84 0.47
C CYS A 158 -1.00 -9.96 0.68
N LEU A 159 -0.83 -8.64 0.70
CA LEU A 159 -1.95 -7.71 0.84
C LEU A 159 -2.92 -7.82 -0.35
N ASN A 160 -2.42 -7.84 -1.58
CA ASN A 160 -3.26 -8.00 -2.77
C ASN A 160 -4.04 -9.32 -2.75
N ASN A 161 -3.40 -10.42 -2.34
CA ASN A 161 -4.08 -11.70 -2.24
C ASN A 161 -5.18 -11.70 -1.17
N SER A 162 -5.07 -10.91 -0.10
CA SER A 162 -6.16 -10.80 0.89
C SER A 162 -7.44 -10.16 0.34
N PHE A 163 -7.34 -9.36 -0.73
CA PHE A 163 -8.52 -8.82 -1.42
C PHE A 163 -9.14 -9.79 -2.43
N LYS A 164 -8.44 -10.84 -2.85
CA LYS A 164 -8.93 -11.81 -3.86
C LYS A 164 -9.79 -12.93 -3.30
N TYR A 165 -9.75 -13.15 -1.98
CA TYR A 165 -10.52 -14.19 -1.31
C TYR A 165 -11.84 -13.67 -0.73
N GLN A 166 -12.36 -12.58 -1.29
CA GLN A 166 -13.68 -11.99 -0.98
C GLN A 166 -14.72 -12.49 -1.98
#